data_AF-A0A971HYP2-F1
#
_entry.id   AF-A0A971HYP2-F1
#
_cell.length_a   1.000
_cell.length_b   1.000
_cell.length_c   1.000
_cell.angle_alpha   90.00
_cell.angle_beta   90.00
_cell.angle_gamma   90.00
#
_symmetry.space_group_name_H-M   'P 1'
#
loop_
_entity.id
_entity.type
_entity.pdbx_description
1 polymer ?
#
loop_
_entity_poly.entity_id
_entity_poly.type
_entity_poly.pdbx_seq_one_letter_code
_entity_poly.pdbx_strand_id
1 'polypeptide(L)'
;MPLLSDISLYNLTRTMSVLDQLYHMEPDIYEDFIREICAEFTLAREYMLAIQEMAAQNVDDNSLSQADLTLKHLLALWILHNDVHIPLSQSDSLQ
;
A
#
# COMPACT_ATOMS: atom_id res chain seq x y z
N MET A 1 14.17 10.88 10.45
CA MET A 1 12.87 10.22 10.24
C MET A 1 11.78 11.24 10.49
N PRO A 2 10.88 11.49 9.54
CA PRO A 2 9.73 12.37 9.73
C PRO A 2 8.79 11.80 10.80
N LEU A 3 8.22 12.66 11.64
CA LEU A 3 7.15 12.27 12.54
C LEU A 3 5.87 12.06 11.73
N LEU A 4 4.96 11.21 12.21
CA LEU A 4 3.66 11.02 11.54
C LEU A 4 2.88 12.33 11.39
N SER A 5 3.09 13.29 12.29
CA SER A 5 2.52 14.64 12.21
C SER A 5 2.99 15.45 11.00
N ASP A 6 4.12 15.07 10.41
CA ASP A 6 4.75 15.77 9.29
C ASP A 6 4.25 15.24 7.94
N ILE A 7 3.52 14.11 7.95
CA ILE A 7 2.92 13.52 6.76
C ILE A 7 1.64 14.30 6.43
N SER A 8 1.73 15.12 5.38
CA SER A 8 0.55 15.80 4.86
C SER A 8 -0.44 14.81 4.24
N LEU A 9 -1.73 15.12 4.36
CA LEU A 9 -2.79 14.36 3.67
C LEU A 9 -2.54 14.28 2.15
N TYR A 10 -2.00 15.35 1.55
CA TYR A 10 -1.62 15.36 0.14
C TYR A 10 -0.60 14.26 -0.20
N ASN A 11 0.48 14.13 0.60
CA ASN A 11 1.50 13.11 0.37
C ASN A 11 0.94 11.70 0.58
N LEU A 12 0.07 11.51 1.57
CA LEU A 12 -0.62 10.25 1.80
C LEU A 12 -1.46 9.84 0.59
N THR A 13 -2.36 10.71 0.14
CA THR A 13 -3.23 10.46 -1.01
C THR A 13 -2.41 10.20 -2.28
N ARG A 14 -1.34 10.99 -2.51
CA ARG A 14 -0.45 10.79 -3.66
C ARG A 14 0.21 9.42 -3.63
N THR A 15 0.72 9.00 -2.47
CA THR A 15 1.37 7.70 -2.29
C THR A 15 0.39 6.56 -2.54
N MET A 16 -0.84 6.67 -2.03
CA MET A 16 -1.90 5.69 -2.30
C MET A 16 -2.23 5.61 -3.79
N SER A 17 -2.37 6.75 -4.49
CA SER A 17 -2.61 6.76 -5.94
C SER A 17 -1.47 6.12 -6.73
N VAL A 18 -0.23 6.31 -6.29
CA VAL A 18 0.94 5.69 -6.91
C VAL A 18 0.95 4.17 -6.67
N LEU A 19 0.58 3.69 -5.48
CA LEU A 19 0.41 2.27 -5.21
C LEU A 19 -0.70 1.66 -6.09
N ASP A 20 -1.81 2.37 -6.25
CA ASP A 20 -2.88 1.94 -7.17
C ASP A 20 -2.37 1.88 -8.61
N GLN A 21 -1.64 2.89 -9.08
CA GLN A 21 -1.04 2.88 -10.42
C GLN A 21 -0.11 1.68 -10.61
N LEU A 22 0.77 1.42 -9.64
CA LEU A 22 1.72 0.31 -9.70
C LEU A 22 0.97 -1.04 -9.79
N TYR A 23 -0.06 -1.24 -8.97
CA TYR A 23 -0.89 -2.45 -9.01
C TYR A 23 -1.53 -2.69 -10.39
N HIS A 24 -2.04 -1.63 -11.04
CA HIS A 24 -2.72 -1.76 -12.33
C HIS A 24 -1.74 -1.87 -13.51
N MET A 25 -0.59 -1.21 -13.45
CA MET A 25 0.37 -1.16 -14.56
C MET A 25 1.35 -2.34 -14.53
N GLU A 26 1.88 -2.67 -13.35
CA GLU A 26 2.96 -3.64 -13.16
C GLU A 26 2.66 -4.51 -11.92
N PRO A 27 1.63 -5.40 -11.99
CA PRO A 27 1.15 -6.16 -10.84
C PRO A 27 2.21 -7.08 -10.21
N ASP A 28 3.11 -7.64 -11.02
CA ASP A 28 4.21 -8.48 -10.54
C ASP A 28 5.19 -7.68 -9.67
N ILE A 29 5.53 -6.44 -10.10
CA ILE A 29 6.39 -5.53 -9.35
C ILE A 29 5.68 -5.06 -8.08
N TYR A 30 4.38 -4.77 -8.17
CA TYR A 30 3.58 -4.45 -6.99
C TYR A 30 3.64 -5.57 -5.95
N GLU A 31 3.44 -6.83 -6.37
CA GLU A 31 3.46 -7.97 -5.44
C GLU A 31 4.83 -8.11 -4.76
N ASP A 32 5.92 -8.05 -5.54
CA ASP A 32 7.27 -8.13 -4.99
C ASP A 32 7.57 -6.97 -4.03
N PHE A 33 7.16 -5.74 -4.40
CA PHE A 33 7.32 -4.56 -3.56
C PHE A 33 6.55 -4.66 -2.24
N ILE A 34 5.28 -5.09 -2.27
CA ILE A 34 4.49 -5.32 -1.05
C ILE A 34 5.09 -6.45 -0.22
N ARG A 35 5.63 -7.50 -0.85
CA ARG A 35 6.28 -8.62 -0.15
C ARG A 35 7.53 -8.15 0.61
N GLU A 36 8.34 -7.28 0.01
CA GLU A 36 9.48 -6.64 0.68
C GLU A 36 9.04 -5.79 1.88
N ILE A 37 8.02 -4.94 1.71
CA ILE A 37 7.47 -4.16 2.83
C ILE A 37 6.99 -5.09 3.94
N CYS A 38 6.27 -6.15 3.62
CA CYS A 38 5.74 -7.11 4.59
C CYS A 38 6.83 -7.94 5.30
N ALA A 39 8.06 -7.98 4.77
CA ALA A 39 9.21 -8.57 5.46
C ALA A 39 9.63 -7.71 6.67
N GLU A 40 9.54 -6.38 6.54
CA GLU A 40 9.95 -5.43 7.58
C GLU A 40 8.77 -4.92 8.44
N PHE A 41 7.59 -4.79 7.84
CA PHE A 41 6.38 -4.27 8.45
C PHE A 41 5.41 -5.40 8.81
N THR A 42 5.68 -6.06 9.94
CA THR A 42 4.89 -7.20 10.42
C THR A 42 3.38 -6.90 10.52
N LEU A 43 2.99 -5.69 10.93
CA LEU A 43 1.58 -5.32 11.03
C LEU A 43 0.85 -5.36 9.68
N ALA A 44 1.47 -4.91 8.58
CA ALA A 44 0.85 -4.99 7.25
C ALA A 44 0.62 -6.44 6.83
N ARG A 45 1.61 -7.32 7.09
CA ARG A 45 1.49 -8.76 6.83
C ARG A 45 0.36 -9.40 7.62
N GLU A 46 0.25 -9.10 8.91
CA GLU A 46 -0.83 -9.62 9.76
C GLU A 46 -2.21 -9.12 9.28
N TYR A 47 -2.29 -7.87 8.83
CA TYR A 47 -3.52 -7.30 8.29
C TYR A 47 -3.95 -7.97 6.98
N MET A 48 -3.00 -8.29 6.08
CA MET A 48 -3.28 -9.07 4.86
C MET A 48 -3.84 -10.45 5.18
N LEU A 49 -3.25 -11.16 6.16
CA LEU A 49 -3.75 -12.46 6.60
C LEU A 49 -5.15 -12.36 7.20
N ALA A 50 -5.42 -11.31 7.99
CA ALA A 50 -6.75 -11.06 8.53
C ALA A 50 -7.79 -10.80 7.43
N ILE A 51 -7.46 -10.04 6.39
CA ILE A 51 -8.33 -9.81 5.24
C ILE A 51 -8.62 -11.11 4.48
N GLN A 52 -7.60 -11.96 4.28
CA GLN A 52 -7.79 -13.27 3.63
C GLN A 52 -8.72 -14.18 4.43
N GLU A 53 -8.57 -14.18 5.76
CA GLU A 53 -9.44 -14.93 6.66
C GLU A 53 -10.88 -14.39 6.62
N MET A 54 -11.06 -13.06 6.59
CA MET A 54 -12.37 -12.43 6.40
C MET A 54 -13.02 -12.86 5.08
N ALA A 55 -12.26 -12.87 3.98
CA ALA A 55 -12.74 -13.31 2.68
C ALA A 55 -13.13 -14.80 2.69
N ALA A 56 -12.35 -15.65 3.34
CA ALA A 56 -12.65 -17.08 3.52
C ALA A 56 -13.94 -17.32 4.33
N GLN A 57 -14.27 -16.40 5.23
CA GLN A 57 -15.51 -16.42 6.03
C GLN A 57 -16.72 -15.82 5.30
N ASN A 58 -16.59 -15.44 4.02
CA ASN A 58 -17.65 -14.78 3.23
C ASN A 58 -18.17 -13.50 3.90
N VAL A 59 -17.26 -12.73 4.53
CA VAL A 59 -17.56 -11.37 4.97
C VAL A 59 -18.02 -10.53 3.78
N ASP A 60 -18.92 -9.58 4.03
CA ASP A 60 -19.50 -8.76 2.98
C ASP A 60 -18.45 -7.88 2.25
N ASP A 61 -18.70 -7.61 0.97
CA ASP A 61 -17.80 -6.86 0.09
C ASP A 61 -17.46 -5.46 0.61
N ASN A 62 -18.39 -4.79 1.33
CA ASN A 62 -18.11 -3.47 1.89
C ASN A 62 -17.08 -3.55 3.01
N SER A 63 -17.20 -4.54 3.89
CA SER A 63 -16.24 -4.79 4.97
C SER A 63 -14.85 -5.16 4.42
N LEU A 64 -14.79 -5.99 3.37
CA LEU A 64 -13.52 -6.32 2.70
C LEU A 64 -12.88 -5.08 2.06
N SER A 65 -13.68 -4.27 1.35
CA SER A 65 -13.21 -3.02 0.74
C SER A 65 -12.66 -2.02 1.76
N GLN A 66 -13.31 -1.90 2.92
CA GLN A 66 -12.81 -1.05 4.01
C GLN A 66 -11.50 -1.57 4.62
N ALA A 67 -11.35 -2.89 4.75
CA ALA A 67 -10.13 -3.49 5.25
C ALA A 67 -8.97 -3.30 4.25
N ASP A 68 -9.20 -3.51 2.95
CA ASP A 68 -8.22 -3.22 1.90
C ASP A 68 -7.80 -1.74 1.88
N LEU A 69 -8.77 -0.83 2.00
CA LEU A 69 -8.48 0.60 2.08
C LEU A 69 -7.64 0.92 3.32
N THR A 70 -7.93 0.30 4.46
CA THR A 70 -7.16 0.49 5.69
C THR A 70 -5.72 0.00 5.53
N LEU A 71 -5.53 -1.17 4.92
CA LEU A 71 -4.20 -1.69 4.60
C LEU A 71 -3.42 -0.73 3.69
N LYS A 72 -4.05 -0.19 2.63
CA LYS A 72 -3.41 0.80 1.74
C LYS A 72 -2.96 2.05 2.49
N HIS A 73 -3.78 2.56 3.42
CA HIS A 73 -3.37 3.69 4.27
C HIS A 73 -2.15 3.34 5.13
N LEU A 74 -2.14 2.17 5.75
CA LEU A 74 -1.01 1.70 6.58
C LEU A 74 0.28 1.58 5.76
N LEU A 75 0.20 1.00 4.57
CA LEU A 75 1.33 0.87 3.65
C LEU A 75 1.86 2.25 3.22
N ALA A 76 0.96 3.16 2.82
CA ALA A 76 1.35 4.50 2.40
C ALA A 76 2.00 5.31 3.54
N LEU A 77 1.48 5.19 4.77
CA LEU A 77 2.10 5.80 5.96
C LEU A 77 3.49 5.22 6.22
N TRP A 78 3.65 3.90 6.13
CA TRP A 78 4.93 3.25 6.34
C TRP A 78 5.96 3.66 5.29
N ILE A 79 5.57 3.71 4.02
CA ILE A 79 6.41 4.17 2.90
C ILE A 79 6.89 5.60 3.15
N LEU A 80 5.98 6.51 3.50
CA LEU A 80 6.31 7.91 3.75
C LEU A 80 7.17 8.11 5.00
N HIS A 81 6.94 7.31 6.05
CA HIS A 81 7.73 7.38 7.27
C HIS A 81 9.17 6.91 7.06
N ASN A 82 9.37 5.88 6.23
CA ASN A 82 10.67 5.27 5.95
C ASN A 82 11.35 5.84 4.69
N ASP A 83 10.73 6.80 4.01
CA ASP A 83 11.23 7.41 2.76
C ASP A 83 11.52 6.35 1.67
N VAL A 84 10.61 5.39 1.54
CA VAL A 84 10.74 4.27 0.61
C VAL A 84 10.33 4.72 -0.79
N HIS A 85 11.21 4.49 -1.77
CA HIS A 85 10.91 4.80 -3.15
C HIS A 85 10.01 3.74 -3.78
N ILE A 86 8.85 4.14 -4.31
CA ILE A 86 7.96 3.22 -5.03
C ILE A 86 8.50 3.03 -6.46
N PRO A 87 8.71 1.79 -6.92
CA PRO A 87 9.27 1.50 -8.24
C PRO A 87 8.21 1.70 -9.33
N LEU A 88 7.85 2.94 -9.63
CA LEU A 88 7.14 3.24 -10.89
C LEU A 88 8.16 3.18 -12.02
N SER A 89 7.98 2.26 -12.98
CA SER A 89 8.70 2.36 -14.25
C SER A 89 8.37 3.72 -14.83
N GLN A 90 9.37 4.59 -14.94
CA GLN A 90 9.21 5.90 -15.55
C GLN A 90 8.59 5.70 -16.93
N SER A 91 7.32 6.07 -17.06
CA SER A 91 6.83 6.58 -18.33
C SER A 91 7.43 7.99 -18.53
N ASP A 92 8.77 8.10 -18.53
CA ASP A 92 9.51 9.27 -19.02
C ASP A 92 9.50 9.25 -20.55
N SER A 93 8.28 9.24 -21.09
CA SER A 93 8.03 9.57 -22.48
C SER A 93 6.78 10.43 -22.50
N LEU A 94 6.95 11.68 -22.10
CA LEU A 94 6.37 12.86 -22.75
C LEU A 94 7.20 14.10 -22.35
N GLN A 95 8.22 14.34 -23.18
CA GLN A 95 8.73 15.67 -23.50
C GLN A 95 7.61 16.62 -23.93
#